data_AF-A0A256WMD6-F1
#
_entry.id   AF-A0A256WMD6-F1
#
_cell.length_a   1.000
_cell.length_b   1.000
_cell.length_c   1.000
_cell.angle_alpha   90.00
_cell.angle_beta   90.00
_cell.angle_gamma   90.00
#
_symmetry.space_group_name_H-M   'P 1'
#
loop_
_entity.id
_entity.type
_entity.pdbx_description
1 polymer ?
#
loop_
_entity_poly.entity_id
_entity_poly.type
_entity_poly.pdbx_seq_one_letter_code
_entity_poly.pdbx_strand_id
1 'polypeptide(L)'
;MEKHLLSKSTFIKGYHCLKSLYLHKKRPFLRDRLTAEQLAKFRRGHQIGDLAQQLFPNGIDVSPKSPSQYQKSAIRTQELIANGQEVIYEATFQFEKVLVMLDILVKTPQGWEAYEVKSSKSLSETYFTDAALQYWVISHSGLALQKFSLIYVNENYRLEKELDLNSYFITQDVSKEVQEKSIFIGEKIKEEKEMLQEAHSPKTSVGNHCFSPYKCDFVGFCWKKINPKPYLPKSLNTKESPISIKKDRLAISFIFGEQALPLCPGDKAYQTNCIGYKLGEEKAVIIGESCEEKAKFVHEFFQNIPQNTFFITDNALALENWIHDLIPAFPSYKKSAERLLENTQGIIDDLESAQIFTRKERHLYPLAYLAKELLKDNSLSKSPINSDLLAQRLFLKIEKDLFSDISPETAQLQAYLEEKVGIIKNFTML
;
A
#
# COMPACT_ATOMS: atom_id res chain seq x y z
N MET A 1 -26.52 22.97 -1.58
CA MET A 1 -25.55 22.50 -0.57
C MET A 1 -24.28 23.32 -0.71
N GLU A 2 -23.69 23.77 0.40
CA GLU A 2 -22.46 24.57 0.38
C GLU A 2 -21.23 23.73 -0.01
N LYS A 3 -20.14 24.35 -0.48
CA LYS A 3 -18.88 23.65 -0.75
C LYS A 3 -18.25 23.17 0.56
N HIS A 4 -17.88 21.88 0.62
CA HIS A 4 -17.16 21.33 1.77
C HIS A 4 -15.78 21.99 1.97
N LEU A 5 -15.37 22.12 3.22
CA LEU A 5 -14.04 22.57 3.63
C LEU A 5 -13.14 21.37 3.97
N LEU A 6 -13.70 20.37 4.64
CA LEU A 6 -13.03 19.13 5.00
C LEU A 6 -13.69 17.93 4.29
N SER A 7 -12.90 16.94 3.95
CA SER A 7 -13.34 15.58 3.62
C SER A 7 -12.74 14.61 4.63
N LYS A 8 -13.19 13.34 4.62
CA LYS A 8 -12.57 12.21 5.32
C LYS A 8 -11.05 12.25 5.33
N SER A 9 -10.46 12.26 4.12
CA SER A 9 -9.01 12.24 3.95
C SER A 9 -8.30 13.50 4.46
N THR A 10 -8.94 14.67 4.43
CA THR A 10 -8.32 15.90 4.94
C THR A 10 -8.49 16.07 6.44
N PHE A 11 -9.59 15.57 7.01
CA PHE A 11 -9.76 15.50 8.46
C PHE A 11 -8.68 14.62 9.09
N ILE A 12 -8.49 13.40 8.59
CA ILE A 12 -7.44 12.51 9.12
C ILE A 12 -6.04 13.15 9.02
N LYS A 13 -5.78 13.99 8.00
CA LYS A 13 -4.53 14.76 7.92
C LYS A 13 -4.42 15.83 9.01
N GLY A 14 -5.50 16.56 9.31
CA GLY A 14 -5.54 17.58 10.35
C GLY A 14 -5.43 16.99 11.75
N TYR A 15 -6.21 15.94 12.01
CA TYR A 15 -6.19 15.14 13.21
C TYR A 15 -4.78 14.70 13.57
N HIS A 16 -4.01 14.28 12.56
CA HIS A 16 -2.62 13.89 12.74
C HIS A 16 -1.65 15.08 12.85
N CYS A 17 -1.83 16.10 11.99
CA CYS A 17 -0.98 17.29 11.97
C CYS A 17 -1.69 18.46 11.27
N LEU A 18 -2.10 19.47 12.05
CA LEU A 18 -2.72 20.69 11.51
C LEU A 18 -1.88 21.38 10.43
N LYS A 19 -0.54 21.38 10.56
CA LYS A 19 0.36 21.90 9.52
C LYS A 19 0.22 21.13 8.21
N SER A 20 0.07 19.81 8.25
CA SER A 20 -0.16 18.97 7.07
C SER A 20 -1.48 19.32 6.39
N LEU A 21 -2.56 19.48 7.16
CA LEU A 21 -3.85 19.93 6.64
C LEU A 21 -3.75 21.31 5.98
N TYR A 22 -3.10 22.28 6.64
CA TYR A 22 -2.89 23.62 6.07
C TYR A 22 -2.17 23.55 4.73
N LEU A 23 -1.03 22.85 4.68
CA LEU A 23 -0.24 22.71 3.45
C LEU A 23 -1.05 22.01 2.35
N HIS A 24 -1.84 21.00 2.68
CA HIS A 24 -2.72 20.32 1.73
C HIS A 24 -3.75 21.27 1.11
N LYS A 25 -4.41 22.12 1.90
CA LYS A 25 -5.47 23.02 1.42
C LYS A 25 -4.94 24.29 0.77
N LYS A 26 -3.85 24.86 1.28
CA LYS A 26 -3.36 26.20 0.90
C LYS A 26 -2.07 26.17 0.07
N ARG A 27 -1.28 25.10 0.16
CA ARG A 27 0.02 24.97 -0.55
C ARG A 27 0.25 23.55 -1.12
N PRO A 28 -0.70 22.99 -1.90
CA PRO A 28 -0.62 21.61 -2.38
C PRO A 28 0.61 21.33 -3.27
N PHE A 29 1.19 22.36 -3.89
CA PHE A 29 2.43 22.27 -4.69
C PHE A 29 3.67 21.88 -3.87
N LEU A 30 3.61 21.93 -2.53
CA LEU A 30 4.67 21.47 -1.64
C LEU A 30 4.56 19.98 -1.30
N ARG A 31 3.52 19.30 -1.79
CA ARG A 31 3.27 17.89 -1.52
C ARG A 31 4.32 17.02 -2.22
N ASP A 32 4.85 16.05 -1.48
CA ASP A 32 5.69 15.00 -2.02
C ASP A 32 4.90 14.20 -3.06
N ARG A 33 5.60 13.70 -4.09
CA ARG A 33 4.99 12.80 -5.08
C ARG A 33 4.59 11.49 -4.40
N LEU A 34 3.41 10.98 -4.76
CA LEU A 34 2.98 9.66 -4.30
C LEU A 34 3.97 8.61 -4.81
N THR A 35 4.36 7.70 -3.92
CA THR A 35 5.16 6.54 -4.30
C THR A 35 4.28 5.49 -4.98
N ALA A 36 4.89 4.63 -5.79
CA ALA A 36 4.25 3.44 -6.34
C ALA A 36 3.53 2.61 -5.26
N GLU A 37 4.20 2.40 -4.13
CA GLU A 37 3.66 1.66 -2.98
C GLU A 37 2.38 2.31 -2.43
N GLN A 38 2.34 3.64 -2.32
CA GLN A 38 1.14 4.36 -1.88
C GLN A 38 0.00 4.20 -2.89
N LEU A 39 0.29 4.30 -4.19
CA LEU A 39 -0.69 4.07 -5.25
C LEU A 39 -1.21 2.62 -5.25
N ALA A 40 -0.34 1.63 -5.01
CA ALA A 40 -0.71 0.22 -4.87
C ALA A 40 -1.66 0.00 -3.68
N LYS A 41 -1.35 0.63 -2.54
CA LYS A 41 -2.21 0.60 -1.34
C LYS A 41 -3.59 1.16 -1.65
N PHE A 42 -3.68 2.27 -2.37
CA PHE A 42 -4.98 2.83 -2.77
C PHE A 42 -5.74 1.90 -3.70
N ARG A 43 -5.11 1.36 -4.75
CA ARG A 43 -5.78 0.44 -5.69
C ARG A 43 -6.32 -0.81 -5.00
N ARG A 44 -5.50 -1.46 -4.18
CA ARG A 44 -5.93 -2.60 -3.36
C ARG A 44 -7.08 -2.21 -2.42
N GLY A 45 -7.05 -1.00 -1.87
CA GLY A 45 -8.17 -0.42 -1.12
C GLY A 45 -9.48 -0.41 -1.91
N HIS A 46 -9.47 0.14 -3.13
CA HIS A 46 -10.66 0.19 -4.00
C HIS A 46 -11.12 -1.22 -4.38
N GLN A 47 -10.21 -2.11 -4.79
CA GLN A 47 -10.54 -3.50 -5.13
C GLN A 47 -11.23 -4.23 -3.97
N ILE A 48 -10.76 -4.03 -2.74
CA ILE A 48 -11.38 -4.63 -1.55
C ILE A 48 -12.73 -3.97 -1.22
N GLY A 49 -12.87 -2.67 -1.44
CA GLY A 49 -14.15 -1.96 -1.34
C GLY A 49 -15.19 -2.52 -2.32
N ASP A 50 -14.84 -2.59 -3.61
CA ASP A 50 -15.68 -3.14 -4.69
C ASP A 50 -16.09 -4.59 -4.39
N LEU A 51 -15.15 -5.39 -3.87
CA LEU A 51 -15.43 -6.76 -3.49
C LEU A 51 -16.41 -6.84 -2.32
N ALA A 52 -16.28 -5.99 -1.30
CA ALA A 52 -17.16 -5.98 -0.15
C ALA A 52 -18.61 -5.59 -0.50
N GLN A 53 -18.83 -4.84 -1.59
CA GLN A 53 -20.18 -4.53 -2.09
C GLN A 53 -20.98 -5.81 -2.41
N GLN A 54 -20.32 -6.90 -2.78
CA GLN A 54 -20.97 -8.19 -3.09
C GLN A 54 -21.57 -8.87 -1.85
N LEU A 55 -21.18 -8.48 -0.63
CA LEU A 55 -21.85 -8.89 0.60
C LEU A 55 -23.29 -8.33 0.70
N PHE A 56 -23.56 -7.23 0.00
CA PHE A 56 -24.83 -6.52 -0.01
C PHE A 56 -25.26 -6.25 -1.45
N PRO A 57 -25.74 -7.27 -2.18
CA PRO A 57 -26.05 -7.14 -3.60
C PRO A 57 -27.22 -6.17 -3.86
N ASN A 58 -27.37 -5.76 -5.13
CA ASN A 58 -28.45 -4.88 -5.62
C ASN A 58 -28.35 -3.41 -5.15
N GLY A 59 -27.15 -2.95 -4.79
CA GLY A 59 -26.92 -1.54 -4.46
C GLY A 59 -26.77 -0.64 -5.68
N ILE A 60 -27.01 0.66 -5.47
CA ILE A 60 -26.74 1.70 -6.46
C ILE A 60 -25.48 2.46 -6.05
N ASP A 61 -24.47 2.45 -6.92
CA ASP A 61 -23.23 3.20 -6.74
C ASP A 61 -23.44 4.69 -7.06
N VAL A 62 -23.09 5.56 -6.10
CA VAL A 62 -23.16 7.03 -6.25
C VAL A 62 -21.77 7.70 -6.23
N SER A 63 -20.71 6.92 -6.41
CA SER A 63 -19.32 7.36 -6.49
C SER A 63 -19.15 8.57 -7.40
N PRO A 64 -18.57 9.67 -6.91
CA PRO A 64 -18.25 10.80 -7.75
C PRO A 64 -17.04 10.50 -8.65
N LYS A 65 -17.15 10.74 -9.95
CA LYS A 65 -16.02 10.57 -10.89
C LYS A 65 -14.95 11.65 -10.73
N SER A 66 -15.26 12.75 -10.06
CA SER A 66 -14.34 13.86 -9.83
C SER A 66 -14.81 14.74 -8.66
N PRO A 67 -13.90 15.55 -8.06
CA PRO A 67 -14.26 16.45 -6.95
C PRO A 67 -15.39 17.45 -7.24
N SER A 68 -15.62 17.82 -8.51
CA SER A 68 -16.74 18.70 -8.88
C SER A 68 -18.11 18.02 -8.77
N GLN A 69 -18.16 16.69 -8.71
CA GLN A 69 -19.41 15.92 -8.64
C GLN A 69 -19.85 15.58 -7.21
N TYR A 70 -19.06 15.91 -6.19
CA TYR A 70 -19.37 15.57 -4.80
C TYR A 70 -20.75 16.04 -4.34
N GLN A 71 -21.16 17.25 -4.74
CA GLN A 71 -22.49 17.75 -4.40
C GLN A 71 -23.61 16.96 -5.11
N LYS A 72 -23.37 16.53 -6.35
CA LYS A 72 -24.31 15.70 -7.10
C LYS A 72 -24.47 14.33 -6.44
N SER A 73 -23.38 13.72 -6.00
CA SER A 73 -23.42 12.44 -5.26
C SER A 73 -24.21 12.54 -3.97
N ALA A 74 -24.00 13.60 -3.17
CA ALA A 74 -24.77 13.80 -1.93
C ALA A 74 -26.27 13.97 -2.17
N ILE A 75 -26.66 14.76 -3.19
CA ILE A 75 -28.07 14.91 -3.59
C ILE A 75 -28.63 13.56 -4.03
N ARG A 76 -27.87 12.81 -4.84
CA ARG A 76 -28.29 11.50 -5.31
C ARG A 76 -28.48 10.50 -4.17
N THR A 77 -27.63 10.51 -3.15
CA THR A 77 -27.81 9.70 -1.93
C THR A 77 -29.13 10.03 -1.24
N GLN A 78 -29.47 11.30 -1.07
CA GLN A 78 -30.73 11.71 -0.45
C GLN A 78 -31.96 11.27 -1.25
N GLU A 79 -31.92 11.41 -2.59
CA GLU A 79 -32.98 10.93 -3.47
C GLU A 79 -33.20 9.41 -3.35
N LEU A 80 -32.12 8.63 -3.33
CA LEU A 80 -32.19 7.18 -3.21
C LEU A 80 -32.78 6.75 -1.86
N ILE A 81 -32.35 7.39 -0.77
CA ILE A 81 -32.92 7.17 0.57
C ILE A 81 -34.42 7.48 0.58
N ALA A 82 -34.84 8.61 0.01
CA ALA A 82 -36.25 9.01 -0.04
C ALA A 82 -37.11 8.07 -0.88
N ASN A 83 -36.54 7.47 -1.93
CA ASN A 83 -37.21 6.52 -2.81
C ASN A 83 -37.20 5.08 -2.28
N GLY A 84 -36.62 4.83 -1.09
CA GLY A 84 -36.59 3.51 -0.46
C GLY A 84 -35.57 2.54 -1.06
N GLN A 85 -34.53 3.03 -1.74
CA GLN A 85 -33.42 2.18 -2.17
C GLN A 85 -32.75 1.55 -0.94
N GLU A 86 -32.67 0.23 -0.90
CA GLU A 86 -32.19 -0.48 0.29
C GLU A 86 -30.68 -0.45 0.45
N VAL A 87 -29.93 -0.60 -0.65
CA VAL A 87 -28.46 -0.61 -0.63
C VAL A 87 -27.92 0.52 -1.50
N ILE A 88 -26.99 1.32 -0.95
CA ILE A 88 -26.33 2.42 -1.65
C ILE A 88 -24.82 2.29 -1.41
N TYR A 89 -24.03 2.18 -2.47
CA TYR A 89 -22.57 2.16 -2.38
C TYR A 89 -22.03 3.58 -2.50
N GLU A 90 -20.96 3.87 -1.75
CA GLU A 90 -20.28 5.18 -1.75
C GLU A 90 -21.23 6.34 -1.38
N ALA A 91 -22.18 6.02 -0.49
CA ALA A 91 -23.23 6.91 -0.01
C ALA A 91 -22.60 8.18 0.56
N THR A 92 -22.91 9.32 -0.07
CA THR A 92 -22.24 10.59 0.20
C THR A 92 -23.06 11.46 1.13
N PHE A 93 -22.45 11.92 2.22
CA PHE A 93 -23.08 12.80 3.20
C PHE A 93 -22.25 14.05 3.43
N GLN A 94 -22.92 15.16 3.75
CA GLN A 94 -22.25 16.39 4.12
C GLN A 94 -22.99 17.09 5.27
N PHE A 95 -22.25 17.38 6.33
CA PHE A 95 -22.72 18.17 7.45
C PHE A 95 -21.67 19.22 7.84
N GLU A 96 -22.09 20.45 8.09
CA GLU A 96 -21.21 21.60 8.37
C GLU A 96 -19.94 21.68 7.50
N LYS A 97 -20.07 21.55 6.18
CA LYS A 97 -18.92 21.58 5.25
C LYS A 97 -17.88 20.46 5.49
N VAL A 98 -18.28 19.35 6.10
CA VAL A 98 -17.48 18.12 6.20
C VAL A 98 -18.15 17.05 5.33
N LEU A 99 -17.42 16.55 4.34
CA LEU A 99 -17.90 15.57 3.36
C LEU A 99 -17.35 14.18 3.68
N VAL A 100 -18.24 13.18 3.72
CA VAL A 100 -17.87 11.77 3.82
C VAL A 100 -18.56 10.96 2.74
N MET A 101 -17.89 9.89 2.32
CA MET A 101 -18.40 8.87 1.41
C MET A 101 -18.24 7.56 2.14
N LEU A 102 -19.39 7.00 2.53
CA LEU A 102 -19.48 5.75 3.24
C LEU A 102 -19.51 4.62 2.21
N ASP A 103 -18.65 3.63 2.38
CA ASP A 103 -18.47 2.58 1.38
C ASP A 103 -19.81 1.85 1.09
N ILE A 104 -20.59 1.47 2.12
CA ILE A 104 -21.87 0.79 1.93
C ILE A 104 -22.89 1.25 2.99
N LEU A 105 -24.06 1.70 2.54
CA LEU A 105 -25.23 2.00 3.36
C LEU A 105 -26.35 1.00 3.07
N VAL A 106 -26.93 0.41 4.12
CA VAL A 106 -27.95 -0.65 4.00
C VAL A 106 -29.17 -0.32 4.85
N LYS A 107 -30.37 -0.42 4.27
CA LYS A 107 -31.65 -0.35 4.97
C LYS A 107 -32.06 -1.74 5.44
N THR A 108 -32.20 -1.91 6.74
CA THR A 108 -32.76 -3.12 7.36
C THR A 108 -34.11 -2.82 8.01
N PRO A 109 -34.89 -3.85 8.40
CA PRO A 109 -36.12 -3.66 9.18
C PRO A 109 -35.90 -2.90 10.48
N GLN A 110 -34.71 -2.99 11.08
CA GLN A 110 -34.36 -2.32 12.34
C GLN A 110 -33.92 -0.86 12.14
N GLY A 111 -33.41 -0.50 10.96
CA GLY A 111 -32.95 0.87 10.71
C GLY A 111 -31.94 0.95 9.57
N TRP A 112 -31.21 2.07 9.51
CA TRP A 112 -30.10 2.21 8.58
C TRP A 112 -28.81 1.70 9.21
N GLU A 113 -28.05 0.90 8.47
CA GLU A 113 -26.77 0.36 8.90
C GLU A 113 -25.66 0.84 7.96
N ALA A 114 -24.57 1.30 8.56
CA ALA A 114 -23.41 1.81 7.85
C ALA A 114 -22.26 0.81 7.94
N TYR A 115 -21.59 0.56 6.81
CA TYR A 115 -20.46 -0.34 6.70
C TYR A 115 -19.31 0.37 6.01
N GLU A 116 -18.19 0.49 6.73
CA GLU A 116 -16.94 1.04 6.22
C GLU A 116 -15.92 -0.09 6.06
N VAL A 117 -15.34 -0.20 4.87
CA VAL A 117 -14.45 -1.28 4.46
C VAL A 117 -12.99 -0.86 4.65
N LYS A 118 -12.17 -1.78 5.16
CA LYS A 118 -10.73 -1.59 5.36
C LYS A 118 -9.97 -2.71 4.65
N SER A 119 -9.12 -2.31 3.70
CA SER A 119 -8.06 -3.17 3.17
C SER A 119 -6.96 -3.35 4.22
N SER A 120 -7.24 -4.18 5.21
CA SER A 120 -6.36 -4.54 6.32
C SER A 120 -6.71 -5.91 6.91
N LYS A 121 -5.73 -6.57 7.52
CA LYS A 121 -5.91 -7.79 8.33
C LYS A 121 -6.41 -7.52 9.74
N SER A 122 -6.27 -6.28 10.21
CA SER A 122 -6.61 -5.88 11.56
C SER A 122 -7.06 -4.43 11.62
N LEU A 123 -7.78 -4.07 12.68
CA LEU A 123 -8.27 -2.72 12.89
C LEU A 123 -7.29 -1.91 13.74
N SER A 124 -6.93 -0.72 13.27
CA SER A 124 -6.10 0.24 14.01
C SER A 124 -6.95 1.39 14.55
N GLU A 125 -6.46 2.12 15.55
CA GLU A 125 -7.15 3.29 16.12
C GLU A 125 -7.52 4.35 15.08
N THR A 126 -6.73 4.46 14.01
CA THR A 126 -7.04 5.38 12.89
C THR A 126 -8.34 5.01 12.18
N TYR A 127 -8.67 3.72 12.07
CA TYR A 127 -9.92 3.26 11.45
C TYR A 127 -11.13 3.55 12.32
N PHE A 128 -10.99 3.45 13.65
CA PHE A 128 -12.05 3.87 14.58
C PHE A 128 -12.28 5.38 14.53
N THR A 129 -11.21 6.18 14.38
CA THR A 129 -11.31 7.64 14.23
C THR A 129 -11.99 8.01 12.91
N ASP A 130 -11.66 7.29 11.83
CA ASP A 130 -12.29 7.43 10.53
C ASP A 130 -13.79 7.08 10.56
N ALA A 131 -14.14 5.93 11.15
CA ALA A 131 -15.52 5.52 11.38
C ALA A 131 -16.30 6.54 12.23
N ALA A 132 -15.67 7.08 13.29
CA ALA A 132 -16.30 8.09 14.14
C ALA A 132 -16.58 9.40 13.41
N LEU A 133 -15.69 9.85 12.51
CA LEU A 133 -15.95 10.99 11.63
C LEU A 133 -17.18 10.76 10.76
N GLN A 134 -17.25 9.59 10.12
CA GLN A 134 -18.36 9.27 9.22
C GLN A 134 -19.68 9.15 9.97
N TYR A 135 -19.69 8.42 11.10
CA TYR A 135 -20.84 8.35 11.99
C TYR A 135 -21.33 9.74 12.40
N TRP A 136 -20.41 10.63 12.81
CA TRP A 136 -20.75 12.00 13.19
C TRP A 136 -21.40 12.76 12.03
N VAL A 137 -20.82 12.74 10.83
CA VAL A 137 -21.38 13.45 9.66
C VAL A 137 -22.74 12.89 9.25
N ILE A 138 -22.90 11.56 9.20
CA ILE A 138 -24.14 10.91 8.75
C ILE A 138 -25.27 11.19 9.73
N SER A 139 -25.03 10.99 11.04
CA SER A 139 -26.04 11.16 12.08
C SER A 139 -26.54 12.60 12.15
N HIS A 140 -25.63 13.58 12.02
CA HIS A 140 -26.00 14.99 12.00
C HIS A 140 -26.56 15.48 10.65
N SER A 141 -26.41 14.69 9.57
CA SER A 141 -27.08 14.95 8.30
C SER A 141 -28.58 14.58 8.31
N GLY A 142 -29.09 14.10 9.45
CA GLY A 142 -30.50 13.75 9.64
C GLY A 142 -30.83 12.27 9.41
N LEU A 143 -29.83 11.40 9.19
CA LEU A 143 -30.02 9.96 9.04
C LEU A 143 -29.65 9.25 10.34
N ALA A 144 -30.63 8.72 11.07
CA ALA A 144 -30.38 7.90 12.26
C ALA A 144 -29.83 6.53 11.85
N LEU A 145 -28.60 6.22 12.28
CA LEU A 145 -27.98 4.91 12.10
C LEU A 145 -28.31 4.00 13.27
N GLN A 146 -28.84 2.83 12.96
CA GLN A 146 -29.02 1.71 13.88
C GLN A 146 -27.69 1.04 14.22
N LYS A 147 -26.78 0.97 13.25
CA LYS A 147 -25.49 0.27 13.37
C LYS A 147 -24.41 0.95 12.54
N PHE A 148 -23.18 0.95 13.05
CA PHE A 148 -21.98 1.28 12.28
C PHE A 148 -20.96 0.16 12.44
N SER A 149 -20.56 -0.47 11.33
CA SER A 149 -19.62 -1.59 11.33
C SER A 149 -18.39 -1.30 10.49
N LEU A 150 -17.25 -1.87 10.91
CA LEU A 150 -16.04 -1.96 10.11
C LEU A 150 -15.97 -3.36 9.48
N ILE A 151 -15.78 -3.41 8.17
CA ILE A 151 -15.51 -4.64 7.41
C ILE A 151 -14.01 -4.69 7.11
N TYR A 152 -13.35 -5.80 7.42
CA TYR A 152 -11.92 -5.99 7.14
C TYR A 152 -11.62 -7.44 6.78
N VAL A 153 -10.40 -7.72 6.34
CA VAL A 153 -10.05 -9.03 5.80
C VAL A 153 -9.62 -9.99 6.90
N ASN A 154 -10.17 -11.21 6.86
CA ASN A 154 -9.78 -12.31 7.72
C ASN A 154 -8.39 -12.83 7.33
N GLU A 155 -7.38 -12.59 8.16
CA GLU A 155 -6.00 -13.04 7.89
C GLU A 155 -5.84 -14.57 7.88
N ASN A 156 -6.80 -15.29 8.45
CA ASN A 156 -6.81 -16.76 8.46
C ASN A 156 -7.54 -17.36 7.26
N TYR A 157 -8.16 -16.53 6.42
CA TYR A 157 -8.82 -17.01 5.21
C TYR A 157 -7.81 -17.65 4.26
N ARG A 158 -8.18 -18.81 3.73
CA ARG A 158 -7.47 -19.51 2.66
C ARG A 158 -8.42 -19.72 1.50
N LEU A 159 -7.94 -19.44 0.30
CA LEU A 159 -8.70 -19.72 -0.90
C LEU A 159 -8.79 -21.24 -1.08
N GLU A 160 -9.99 -21.76 -1.29
CA GLU A 160 -10.17 -23.14 -1.73
C GLU A 160 -10.20 -23.17 -3.25
N LYS A 161 -11.39 -23.18 -3.86
CA LYS A 161 -11.55 -23.10 -5.32
C LYS A 161 -12.06 -21.74 -5.76
N GLU A 162 -13.10 -21.26 -5.10
CA GLU A 162 -13.71 -19.97 -5.34
C GLU A 162 -13.67 -19.13 -4.06
N LEU A 163 -13.71 -17.81 -4.23
CA LEU A 163 -13.66 -16.87 -3.13
C LEU A 163 -15.00 -16.86 -2.38
N ASP A 164 -14.98 -17.31 -1.12
CA ASP A 164 -16.13 -17.19 -0.22
C ASP A 164 -16.02 -15.89 0.59
N LEU A 165 -16.82 -14.91 0.22
CA LEU A 165 -16.81 -13.57 0.82
C LEU A 165 -17.18 -13.57 2.30
N ASN A 166 -18.07 -14.48 2.73
CA ASN A 166 -18.52 -14.52 4.13
C ASN A 166 -17.41 -15.01 5.07
N SER A 167 -16.51 -15.86 4.55
CA SER A 167 -15.32 -16.30 5.29
C SER A 167 -14.12 -15.37 5.09
N TYR A 168 -14.06 -14.67 3.95
CA TYR A 168 -12.98 -13.73 3.63
C TYR A 168 -13.06 -12.43 4.44
N PHE A 169 -14.26 -11.90 4.67
CA PHE A 169 -14.48 -10.68 5.42
C PHE A 169 -14.88 -10.95 6.87
N ILE A 170 -14.43 -10.08 7.77
CA ILE A 170 -14.90 -9.97 9.14
C ILE A 170 -15.65 -8.64 9.25
N THR A 171 -16.87 -8.70 9.80
CA THR A 171 -17.69 -7.52 10.09
C THR A 171 -17.74 -7.31 11.59
N GLN A 172 -17.15 -6.22 12.07
CA GLN A 172 -17.17 -5.84 13.48
C GLN A 172 -18.10 -4.64 13.69
N ASP A 173 -19.11 -4.80 14.55
CA ASP A 173 -19.91 -3.68 15.04
C ASP A 173 -19.05 -2.79 15.95
N VAL A 174 -19.00 -1.50 15.63
CA VAL A 174 -18.24 -0.49 16.37
C VAL A 174 -19.11 0.69 16.80
N SER A 175 -20.43 0.48 16.85
CA SER A 175 -21.42 1.54 17.09
C SER A 175 -21.17 2.27 18.41
N LYS A 176 -20.80 1.54 19.46
CA LYS A 176 -20.52 2.12 20.78
C LYS A 176 -19.26 3.01 20.73
N GLU A 177 -18.19 2.51 20.12
CA GLU A 177 -16.90 3.17 20.03
C GLU A 177 -16.99 4.48 19.22
N VAL A 178 -17.76 4.48 18.12
CA VAL A 178 -17.95 5.69 17.31
C VAL A 178 -18.84 6.72 18.00
N GLN A 179 -19.86 6.27 18.75
CA GLN A 179 -20.72 7.15 19.55
C GLN A 179 -19.93 7.84 20.66
N GLU A 180 -19.11 7.10 21.40
CA GLU A 180 -18.26 7.65 22.48
C GLU A 180 -17.26 8.70 21.97
N LYS A 181 -16.79 8.57 20.72
CA LYS A 181 -15.86 9.53 20.09
C LYS A 181 -16.56 10.76 19.47
N SER A 182 -17.89 10.78 19.37
CA SER A 182 -18.65 11.78 18.62
C SER A 182 -18.37 13.24 19.06
N ILE A 183 -18.32 13.50 20.38
CA ILE A 183 -18.02 14.84 20.92
C ILE A 183 -16.62 15.29 20.50
N PHE A 184 -15.63 14.43 20.71
CA PHE A 184 -14.24 14.71 20.35
C PHE A 184 -14.05 14.95 18.86
N ILE A 185 -14.75 14.21 18.00
CA ILE A 185 -14.74 14.44 16.54
C ILE A 185 -15.26 15.84 16.22
N GLY A 186 -16.38 16.26 16.83
CA GLY A 186 -16.93 17.61 16.63
C GLY A 186 -15.94 18.72 17.04
N GLU A 187 -15.28 18.57 18.18
CA GLU A 187 -14.24 19.50 18.64
C GLU A 187 -13.05 19.57 17.68
N LYS A 188 -12.58 18.43 17.17
CA LYS A 188 -11.48 18.38 16.21
C LYS A 188 -11.84 19.00 14.87
N ILE A 189 -13.06 18.76 14.38
CA ILE A 189 -13.57 19.41 13.16
C ILE A 189 -13.54 20.94 13.32
N LYS A 190 -13.96 21.45 14.48
CA LYS A 190 -13.93 22.88 14.78
C LYS A 190 -12.50 23.43 14.76
N GLU A 191 -11.59 22.80 15.50
CA GLU A 191 -10.17 23.18 15.55
C GLU A 191 -9.52 23.23 14.15
N GLU A 192 -9.78 22.22 13.32
CA GLU A 192 -9.26 22.17 11.95
C GLU A 192 -9.82 23.27 11.06
N LYS A 193 -11.14 23.55 11.14
CA LYS A 193 -11.80 24.61 10.39
C LYS A 193 -11.26 25.99 10.78
N GLU A 194 -11.07 26.22 12.08
CA GLU A 194 -10.48 27.45 12.63
C GLU A 194 -9.04 27.63 12.12
N MET A 195 -8.22 26.59 12.21
CA MET A 195 -6.84 26.63 11.71
C MET A 195 -6.75 26.93 10.21
N LEU A 196 -7.73 26.48 9.40
CA LEU A 196 -7.77 26.79 7.97
C LEU A 196 -8.11 28.25 7.63
N GLN A 197 -8.57 29.05 8.61
CA GLN A 197 -8.75 30.50 8.47
C GLN A 197 -7.47 31.29 8.74
N GLU A 198 -6.46 30.69 9.38
CA GLU A 198 -5.22 31.37 9.72
C GLU A 198 -4.42 31.79 8.48
N ALA A 199 -3.74 32.94 8.58
CA ALA A 199 -2.90 33.45 7.50
C ALA A 199 -1.66 32.56 7.25
N HIS A 200 -1.21 31.83 8.28
CA HIS A 200 -0.01 31.02 8.24
C HIS A 200 -0.23 29.64 8.86
N SER A 201 0.51 28.64 8.36
CA SER A 201 0.48 27.30 8.94
C SER A 201 0.97 27.33 10.40
N PRO A 202 0.44 26.48 11.29
CA PRO A 202 0.93 26.39 12.66
C PRO A 202 2.42 26.00 12.70
N LYS A 203 3.11 26.46 13.74
CA LYS A 203 4.52 26.13 13.99
C LYS A 203 4.64 24.73 14.61
N THR A 204 4.51 23.70 13.78
CA THR A 204 4.73 22.31 14.17
C THR A 204 6.15 21.88 13.80
N SER A 205 6.94 21.48 14.81
CA SER A 205 8.24 20.81 14.62
C SER A 205 8.05 19.44 13.99
N VAL A 206 9.04 18.93 13.26
CA VAL A 206 8.97 17.55 12.74
C VAL A 206 9.18 16.53 13.86
N GLY A 207 8.78 15.27 13.63
CA GLY A 207 9.00 14.19 14.58
C GLY A 207 8.37 12.87 14.12
N ASN A 208 8.12 11.94 15.04
CA ASN A 208 7.56 10.61 14.74
C ASN A 208 6.19 10.67 14.05
N HIS A 209 5.38 11.68 14.33
CA HIS A 209 4.12 11.97 13.63
C HIS A 209 4.32 12.29 12.13
N CYS A 210 5.55 12.41 11.63
CA CYS A 210 5.78 12.51 10.19
C CYS A 210 5.75 11.14 9.50
N PHE A 211 5.84 10.04 10.26
CA PHE A 211 6.05 8.69 9.72
C PHE A 211 5.05 7.65 10.24
N SER A 212 4.42 7.90 11.40
CA SER A 212 3.45 7.00 12.02
C SER A 212 2.16 7.78 12.33
N PRO A 213 0.96 7.22 12.10
CA PRO A 213 0.69 5.87 11.58
C PRO A 213 0.90 5.76 10.06
N TYR A 214 0.95 6.90 9.37
CA TYR A 214 1.25 6.98 7.94
C TYR A 214 2.31 8.05 7.69
N LYS A 215 3.13 7.83 6.66
CA LYS A 215 4.08 8.83 6.18
C LYS A 215 3.34 10.09 5.71
N CYS A 216 3.73 11.24 6.24
CA CYS A 216 3.18 12.54 5.87
C CYS A 216 3.59 12.90 4.43
N ASP A 217 2.65 13.48 3.67
CA ASP A 217 2.89 13.91 2.28
C ASP A 217 3.76 15.17 2.17
N PHE A 218 4.26 15.72 3.28
CA PHE A 218 5.06 16.95 3.31
C PHE A 218 6.41 16.72 4.01
N VAL A 219 6.87 15.47 4.08
CA VAL A 219 8.17 15.15 4.67
C VAL A 219 9.28 15.88 3.92
N GLY A 220 9.28 15.82 2.59
CA GLY A 220 10.30 16.49 1.76
C GLY A 220 10.35 18.00 1.97
N PHE A 221 9.21 18.65 2.26
CA PHE A 221 9.17 20.06 2.61
C PHE A 221 9.60 20.34 4.06
N CYS A 222 8.99 19.68 5.04
CA CYS A 222 9.20 19.98 6.46
C CYS A 222 10.60 19.55 6.95
N TRP A 223 11.17 18.49 6.39
CA TRP A 223 12.50 17.99 6.76
C TRP A 223 13.64 18.60 5.93
N LYS A 224 13.36 19.45 4.93
CA LYS A 224 14.38 19.99 4.00
C LYS A 224 15.61 20.62 4.66
N LYS A 225 15.43 21.24 5.83
CA LYS A 225 16.51 21.92 6.59
C LYS A 225 17.17 21.02 7.64
N ILE A 226 16.66 19.82 7.82
CA ILE A 226 17.26 18.80 8.68
C ILE A 226 18.12 17.99 7.74
N ASN A 227 19.42 18.01 7.96
CA ASN A 227 20.36 17.24 7.18
C ASN A 227 20.61 15.93 7.94
N PRO A 228 19.78 14.88 7.77
CA PRO A 228 20.11 13.59 8.34
C PRO A 228 21.36 13.12 7.60
N LYS A 229 22.53 13.29 8.21
CA LYS A 229 23.65 12.44 7.84
C LYS A 229 23.15 11.01 8.06
N PRO A 230 23.23 10.10 7.07
CA PRO A 230 22.93 8.70 7.32
C PRO A 230 23.66 8.30 8.61
N TYR A 231 22.92 7.80 9.59
CA TYR A 231 23.47 7.36 10.86
C TYR A 231 24.38 6.15 10.60
N LEU A 232 25.65 6.41 10.29
CA LEU A 232 26.66 5.38 10.33
C LEU A 232 27.07 5.22 11.80
N PRO A 233 26.75 4.10 12.46
CA PRO A 233 27.39 3.76 13.73
C PRO A 233 28.89 4.07 13.68
N LYS A 234 29.42 4.74 14.71
CA LYS A 234 30.86 5.08 14.77
C LYS A 234 31.78 3.85 14.66
N SER A 235 31.26 2.66 14.96
CA SER A 235 31.90 1.36 14.79
C SER A 235 32.12 0.95 13.33
N LEU A 236 31.52 1.64 12.35
CA LEU A 236 31.57 1.29 10.93
C LEU A 236 32.62 2.04 10.10
N ASN A 237 33.43 2.88 10.73
CA ASN A 237 34.58 3.50 10.06
C ASN A 237 35.78 2.53 10.06
N THR A 238 35.55 1.29 9.64
CA THR A 238 36.57 0.24 9.57
C THR A 238 37.19 0.22 8.17
N LYS A 239 38.51 0.02 8.10
CA LYS A 239 39.22 -0.17 6.81
C LYS A 239 38.87 -1.51 6.15
N GLU A 240 38.30 -2.45 6.91
CA GLU A 240 37.98 -3.81 6.50
C GLU A 240 36.48 -4.06 6.55
N SER A 241 36.00 -4.93 5.63
CA SER A 241 34.59 -5.33 5.55
C SER A 241 34.19 -6.07 6.82
N PRO A 242 33.07 -5.71 7.46
CA PRO A 242 32.67 -6.30 8.74
C PRO A 242 32.08 -7.72 8.60
N ILE A 243 31.79 -8.17 7.38
CA ILE A 243 31.35 -9.52 7.05
C ILE A 243 32.11 -10.07 5.85
N SER A 244 32.19 -11.41 5.75
CA SER A 244 32.77 -12.08 4.58
C SER A 244 31.71 -12.28 3.50
N ILE A 245 32.08 -11.97 2.26
CA ILE A 245 31.22 -12.14 1.09
C ILE A 245 31.85 -13.19 0.20
N LYS A 246 31.06 -14.20 -0.21
CA LYS A 246 31.56 -15.25 -1.12
C LYS A 246 32.13 -14.63 -2.41
N LYS A 247 33.19 -15.21 -2.97
CA LYS A 247 33.67 -14.86 -4.32
C LYS A 247 32.80 -15.58 -5.36
N ASP A 248 32.77 -15.08 -6.59
CA ASP A 248 32.05 -15.70 -7.72
C ASP A 248 30.54 -15.94 -7.46
N ARG A 249 29.84 -14.86 -7.09
CA ARG A 249 28.40 -14.88 -6.84
C ARG A 249 27.61 -14.05 -7.84
N LEU A 250 26.30 -14.22 -7.83
CA LEU A 250 25.36 -13.40 -8.55
C LEU A 250 24.40 -12.73 -7.58
N ALA A 251 24.17 -11.42 -7.75
CA ALA A 251 23.14 -10.74 -7.00
C ALA A 251 21.77 -11.20 -7.49
N ILE A 252 20.87 -11.51 -6.55
CA ILE A 252 19.46 -11.75 -6.83
C ILE A 252 18.63 -10.84 -5.94
N SER A 253 17.65 -10.17 -6.53
CA SER A 253 16.75 -9.29 -5.81
C SER A 253 15.34 -9.75 -6.05
N PHE A 254 14.61 -10.02 -4.97
CA PHE A 254 13.21 -10.37 -5.03
C PHE A 254 12.36 -9.15 -4.72
N ILE A 255 11.20 -9.09 -5.35
CA ILE A 255 10.19 -8.10 -5.06
C ILE A 255 9.04 -8.86 -4.44
N PHE A 256 8.75 -8.52 -3.20
CA PHE A 256 7.67 -9.13 -2.45
C PHE A 256 6.53 -8.13 -2.31
N GLY A 257 5.30 -8.62 -2.44
CA GLY A 257 4.10 -7.85 -2.23
C GLY A 257 3.10 -8.63 -1.39
N GLU A 258 2.43 -7.95 -0.46
CA GLU A 258 1.22 -8.50 0.15
C GLU A 258 0.05 -8.34 -0.82
N GLN A 259 -0.51 -9.48 -1.23
CA GLN A 259 -1.73 -9.53 -2.02
C GLN A 259 -2.91 -9.72 -1.09
N ALA A 260 -3.84 -8.74 -1.03
CA ALA A 260 -5.01 -8.87 -0.17
C ALA A 260 -5.89 -10.06 -0.58
N LEU A 261 -6.05 -10.25 -1.90
CA LEU A 261 -6.77 -11.38 -2.45
C LEU A 261 -5.80 -12.55 -2.70
N PRO A 262 -6.09 -13.74 -2.15
CA PRO A 262 -5.38 -14.94 -2.53
C PRO A 262 -5.63 -15.26 -4.02
N LEU A 263 -4.60 -15.71 -4.74
CA LEU A 263 -4.68 -15.97 -6.18
C LEU A 263 -4.89 -17.45 -6.51
N CYS A 264 -4.22 -18.33 -5.77
CA CYS A 264 -4.29 -19.77 -5.98
C CYS A 264 -4.98 -20.51 -4.83
N PRO A 265 -5.59 -21.67 -5.10
CA PRO A 265 -5.99 -22.62 -4.06
C PRO A 265 -4.88 -22.83 -3.02
N GLY A 266 -5.22 -22.66 -1.74
CA GLY A 266 -4.33 -22.76 -0.59
C GLY A 266 -3.69 -21.43 -0.14
N ASP A 267 -3.65 -20.42 -1.00
CA ASP A 267 -3.09 -19.10 -0.68
C ASP A 267 -3.89 -18.43 0.46
N LYS A 268 -3.19 -17.70 1.33
CA LYS A 268 -3.82 -16.87 2.38
C LYS A 268 -4.15 -15.47 1.88
N ALA A 269 -5.15 -14.84 2.48
CA ALA A 269 -5.33 -13.41 2.37
C ALA A 269 -4.11 -12.64 2.95
N TYR A 270 -3.65 -11.60 2.26
CA TYR A 270 -2.42 -10.84 2.61
C TYR A 270 -1.17 -11.73 2.76
N GLN A 271 -1.11 -12.83 2.01
CA GLN A 271 0.11 -13.59 1.89
C GLN A 271 1.19 -12.73 1.21
N THR A 272 2.41 -12.79 1.74
CA THR A 272 3.56 -12.19 1.09
C THR A 272 4.01 -13.11 -0.03
N ASN A 273 3.79 -12.69 -1.27
CA ASN A 273 4.23 -13.43 -2.44
C ASN A 273 5.42 -12.73 -3.07
N CYS A 274 6.36 -13.50 -3.61
CA CYS A 274 7.25 -12.97 -4.65
C CYS A 274 6.33 -12.51 -5.78
N ILE A 275 6.53 -11.29 -6.29
CA ILE A 275 5.82 -10.74 -7.45
C ILE A 275 6.81 -10.35 -8.56
N GLY A 276 8.09 -10.63 -8.36
CA GLY A 276 9.11 -10.47 -9.37
C GLY A 276 10.51 -10.69 -8.81
N TYR A 277 11.47 -10.83 -9.70
CA TYR A 277 12.88 -10.92 -9.34
C TYR A 277 13.76 -10.22 -10.38
N LYS A 278 14.99 -9.94 -10.00
CA LYS A 278 16.05 -9.50 -10.89
C LYS A 278 17.33 -10.22 -10.57
N LEU A 279 18.03 -10.65 -11.62
CA LEU A 279 19.30 -11.34 -11.53
C LEU A 279 20.42 -10.42 -12.06
N GLY A 280 21.40 -10.09 -11.22
CA GLY A 280 22.53 -9.22 -11.56
C GLY A 280 22.10 -7.90 -12.21
N GLU A 281 22.68 -7.60 -13.38
CA GLU A 281 22.37 -6.41 -14.17
C GLU A 281 21.19 -6.61 -15.15
N GLU A 282 20.64 -7.82 -15.25
CA GLU A 282 19.60 -8.18 -16.21
C GLU A 282 18.28 -7.40 -16.02
N LYS A 283 17.35 -7.56 -16.97
CA LYS A 283 16.01 -6.98 -16.84
C LYS A 283 15.25 -7.75 -15.76
N ALA A 284 14.51 -7.03 -14.93
CA ALA A 284 13.64 -7.66 -13.93
C ALA A 284 12.47 -8.37 -14.61
N VAL A 285 12.10 -9.50 -14.02
CA VAL A 285 10.97 -10.38 -14.39
C VAL A 285 9.88 -10.23 -13.34
N ILE A 286 8.62 -10.28 -13.76
CA ILE A 286 7.44 -10.01 -12.93
C ILE A 286 6.48 -11.18 -13.04
N ILE A 287 5.79 -11.50 -11.95
CA ILE A 287 4.67 -12.44 -11.96
C ILE A 287 3.41 -11.74 -12.49
N GLY A 288 2.58 -12.48 -13.21
CA GLY A 288 1.22 -12.03 -13.53
C GLY A 288 0.26 -12.07 -12.34
N GLU A 289 -1.00 -11.72 -12.59
CA GLU A 289 -2.06 -11.54 -11.60
C GLU A 289 -2.98 -12.77 -11.47
N SER A 290 -2.76 -13.82 -12.27
CA SER A 290 -3.53 -15.07 -12.20
C SER A 290 -2.77 -16.22 -11.54
N CYS A 291 -3.49 -17.26 -11.12
CA CYS A 291 -2.86 -18.47 -10.59
C CYS A 291 -2.02 -19.19 -11.66
N GLU A 292 -2.48 -19.20 -12.90
CA GLU A 292 -1.76 -19.76 -14.04
C GLU A 292 -0.46 -19.00 -14.32
N GLU A 293 -0.49 -17.67 -14.22
CA GLU A 293 0.68 -16.82 -14.40
C GLU A 293 1.68 -17.00 -13.25
N LYS A 294 1.21 -17.17 -12.01
CA LYS A 294 2.04 -17.56 -10.85
C LYS A 294 2.72 -18.90 -11.10
N ALA A 295 1.97 -19.91 -11.56
CA ALA A 295 2.51 -21.23 -11.86
C ALA A 295 3.55 -21.20 -12.98
N LYS A 296 3.27 -20.47 -14.07
CA LYS A 296 4.18 -20.26 -15.19
C LYS A 296 5.47 -19.57 -14.73
N PHE A 297 5.35 -18.50 -13.94
CA PHE A 297 6.51 -17.81 -13.38
C PHE A 297 7.38 -18.73 -12.54
N VAL A 298 6.79 -19.52 -11.64
CA VAL A 298 7.55 -20.44 -10.79
C VAL A 298 8.33 -21.44 -11.64
N HIS A 299 7.68 -22.00 -12.67
CA HIS A 299 8.35 -22.89 -13.62
C HIS A 299 9.51 -22.19 -14.33
N GLU A 300 9.27 -21.04 -14.97
CA GLU A 300 10.29 -20.29 -15.70
C GLU A 300 11.44 -19.83 -14.80
N PHE A 301 11.15 -19.42 -13.56
CA PHE A 301 12.16 -19.03 -12.58
C PHE A 301 13.13 -20.18 -12.30
N PHE A 302 12.63 -21.37 -11.95
CA PHE A 302 13.50 -22.49 -11.61
C PHE A 302 14.20 -23.11 -12.82
N GLN A 303 13.67 -22.95 -14.03
CA GLN A 303 14.35 -23.35 -15.27
C GLN A 303 15.51 -22.41 -15.62
N ASN A 304 15.35 -21.11 -15.40
CA ASN A 304 16.34 -20.10 -15.79
C ASN A 304 17.38 -19.79 -14.71
N ILE A 305 17.10 -20.11 -13.44
CA ILE A 305 18.04 -19.81 -12.35
C ILE A 305 19.30 -20.70 -12.44
N PRO A 306 20.51 -20.12 -12.45
CA PRO A 306 21.74 -20.89 -12.51
C PRO A 306 21.91 -21.84 -11.32
N GLN A 307 22.04 -23.14 -11.58
CA GLN A 307 22.03 -24.17 -10.55
C GLN A 307 23.33 -24.24 -9.73
N ASN A 308 24.48 -23.93 -10.34
CA ASN A 308 25.82 -24.03 -9.72
C ASN A 308 26.38 -22.63 -9.39
N THR A 309 25.55 -21.75 -8.82
CA THR A 309 25.92 -20.37 -8.56
C THR A 309 25.58 -20.00 -7.12
N PHE A 310 26.48 -19.27 -6.46
CA PHE A 310 26.18 -18.64 -5.17
C PHE A 310 25.43 -17.35 -5.42
N PHE A 311 24.39 -17.10 -4.61
CA PHE A 311 23.58 -15.91 -4.72
C PHE A 311 23.76 -14.99 -3.52
N ILE A 312 23.50 -13.71 -3.74
CA ILE A 312 23.43 -12.69 -2.69
C ILE A 312 22.12 -11.94 -2.80
N THR A 313 21.44 -11.77 -1.68
CA THR A 313 20.19 -11.01 -1.55
C THR A 313 20.27 -10.01 -0.40
N ASP A 314 19.44 -8.98 -0.45
CA ASP A 314 19.21 -8.04 0.65
C ASP A 314 18.17 -8.56 1.67
N ASN A 315 17.40 -9.59 1.33
CA ASN A 315 16.33 -10.07 2.20
C ASN A 315 16.19 -11.60 2.14
N ALA A 316 17.11 -12.31 2.80
CA ALA A 316 17.09 -13.78 2.79
C ALA A 316 15.89 -14.33 3.56
N LEU A 317 15.47 -13.66 4.64
CA LEU A 317 14.28 -14.04 5.40
C LEU A 317 13.00 -14.05 4.54
N ALA A 318 12.81 -13.05 3.67
CA ALA A 318 11.64 -13.02 2.78
C ALA A 318 11.69 -14.13 1.72
N LEU A 319 12.89 -14.46 1.21
CA LEU A 319 13.10 -15.60 0.31
C LEU A 319 12.76 -16.92 1.00
N GLU A 320 13.22 -17.12 2.24
CA GLU A 320 12.92 -18.30 3.05
C GLU A 320 11.42 -18.48 3.26
N ASN A 321 10.73 -17.42 3.70
CA ASN A 321 9.28 -17.45 3.87
C ASN A 321 8.54 -17.78 2.58
N TRP A 322 8.95 -17.18 1.46
CA TRP A 322 8.34 -17.46 0.16
C TRP A 322 8.56 -18.91 -0.26
N ILE A 323 9.75 -19.48 -0.06
CA ILE A 323 10.03 -20.88 -0.41
C ILE A 323 9.25 -21.85 0.48
N HIS A 324 9.13 -21.57 1.77
CA HIS A 324 8.30 -22.34 2.69
C HIS A 324 6.85 -22.43 2.19
N ASP A 325 6.30 -21.32 1.72
CA ASP A 325 4.94 -21.26 1.18
C ASP A 325 4.81 -21.84 -0.24
N LEU A 326 5.89 -21.75 -1.04
CA LEU A 326 5.95 -22.26 -2.40
C LEU A 326 5.91 -23.80 -2.46
N ILE A 327 6.68 -24.47 -1.58
CA ILE A 327 6.89 -25.92 -1.64
C ILE A 327 5.57 -26.72 -1.58
N PRO A 328 4.62 -26.43 -0.67
CA PRO A 328 3.33 -27.10 -0.65
C PRO A 328 2.53 -26.93 -1.95
N ALA A 329 2.60 -25.75 -2.58
CA ALA A 329 1.89 -25.45 -3.82
C ALA A 329 2.58 -26.04 -5.06
N PHE A 330 3.91 -26.15 -5.04
CA PHE A 330 4.72 -26.64 -6.16
C PHE A 330 5.76 -27.68 -5.72
N PRO A 331 5.32 -28.88 -5.29
CA PRO A 331 6.18 -29.88 -4.69
C PRO A 331 7.29 -30.40 -5.62
N SER A 332 7.11 -30.29 -6.93
CA SER A 332 8.11 -30.67 -7.95
C SER A 332 9.39 -29.83 -7.87
N TYR A 333 9.34 -28.59 -7.36
CA TYR A 333 10.52 -27.72 -7.23
C TYR A 333 11.18 -27.77 -5.86
N LYS A 334 10.72 -28.62 -4.94
CA LYS A 334 11.24 -28.68 -3.57
C LYS A 334 12.77 -28.71 -3.51
N LYS A 335 13.40 -29.64 -4.23
CA LYS A 335 14.87 -29.77 -4.28
C LYS A 335 15.56 -28.52 -4.83
N SER A 336 15.02 -27.92 -5.88
CA SER A 336 15.58 -26.69 -6.48
C SER A 336 15.44 -25.49 -5.55
N ALA A 337 14.33 -25.40 -4.81
CA ALA A 337 14.07 -24.33 -3.85
C ALA A 337 14.97 -24.45 -2.61
N GLU A 338 15.10 -25.65 -2.04
CA GLU A 338 16.02 -25.92 -0.92
C GLU A 338 17.46 -25.58 -1.31
N ARG A 339 17.90 -26.00 -2.50
CA ARG A 339 19.22 -25.66 -3.04
C ARG A 339 19.43 -24.15 -3.23
N LEU A 340 18.40 -23.43 -3.69
CA LEU A 340 18.46 -21.97 -3.83
C LEU A 340 18.70 -21.32 -2.46
N LEU A 341 18.02 -21.77 -1.40
CA LEU A 341 18.24 -21.28 -0.04
C LEU A 341 19.67 -21.55 0.43
N GLU A 342 20.15 -22.79 0.30
CA GLU A 342 21.51 -23.19 0.71
C GLU A 342 22.60 -22.36 0.00
N ASN A 343 22.36 -21.99 -1.26
CA ASN A 343 23.31 -21.23 -2.07
C ASN A 343 23.15 -19.72 -1.95
N THR A 344 22.19 -19.20 -1.19
CA THR A 344 21.93 -17.76 -1.07
C THR A 344 22.43 -17.20 0.27
N GLN A 345 23.22 -16.13 0.21
CA GLN A 345 23.67 -15.36 1.38
C GLN A 345 22.85 -14.07 1.52
N GLY A 346 22.33 -13.80 2.72
CA GLY A 346 21.59 -12.57 3.05
C GLY A 346 22.48 -11.52 3.69
N ILE A 347 22.86 -10.46 2.94
CA ILE A 347 23.81 -9.46 3.46
C ILE A 347 23.25 -8.72 4.68
N ILE A 348 21.96 -8.36 4.65
CA ILE A 348 21.34 -7.63 5.77
C ILE A 348 21.30 -8.50 7.02
N ASP A 349 20.93 -9.77 6.86
CA ASP A 349 20.84 -10.73 7.96
C ASP A 349 22.24 -11.02 8.58
N ASP A 350 23.29 -11.06 7.76
CA ASP A 350 24.68 -11.19 8.23
C ASP A 350 25.14 -9.95 9.01
N LEU A 351 24.82 -8.75 8.52
CA LEU A 351 25.18 -7.50 9.19
C LEU A 351 24.44 -7.34 10.54
N GLU A 352 23.19 -7.79 10.63
CA GLU A 352 22.45 -7.86 11.90
C GLU A 352 23.06 -8.87 12.86
N SER A 353 23.43 -10.05 12.37
CA SER A 353 24.11 -11.08 13.17
C SER A 353 25.44 -10.57 13.72
N ALA A 354 26.13 -9.71 12.96
CA ALA A 354 27.33 -9.00 13.39
C ALA A 354 27.07 -7.76 14.27
N GLN A 355 25.81 -7.50 14.66
CA GLN A 355 25.39 -6.39 15.52
C GLN A 355 25.73 -4.99 14.97
N ILE A 356 25.82 -4.86 13.64
CA ILE A 356 26.17 -3.61 12.97
C ILE A 356 24.96 -2.66 12.89
N PHE A 357 23.78 -3.22 12.68
CA PHE A 357 22.50 -2.54 12.79
C PHE A 357 21.43 -3.51 13.30
N THR A 358 20.30 -2.97 13.72
CA THR A 358 19.15 -3.68 14.28
C THR A 358 18.08 -3.92 13.21
N ARG A 359 17.19 -4.88 13.46
CA ARG A 359 16.03 -5.15 12.57
C ARG A 359 15.16 -3.93 12.26
N LYS A 360 15.12 -2.95 13.17
CA LYS A 360 14.39 -1.69 12.96
C LYS A 360 15.10 -0.73 11.99
N GLU A 361 16.37 -0.97 11.69
CA GLU A 361 17.21 -0.11 10.85
C GLU A 361 17.36 -0.64 9.42
N ARG A 362 16.80 -1.83 9.11
CA ARG A 362 16.83 -2.44 7.75
C ARG A 362 16.44 -1.47 6.63
N HIS A 363 15.50 -0.56 6.89
CA HIS A 363 14.96 0.38 5.90
C HIS A 363 15.77 1.69 5.78
N LEU A 364 16.82 1.87 6.59
CA LEU A 364 17.60 3.11 6.59
C LEU A 364 18.66 3.14 5.49
N TYR A 365 19.09 1.97 5.00
CA TYR A 365 20.21 1.86 4.06
C TYR A 365 19.90 0.92 2.89
N PRO A 366 19.91 1.42 1.65
CA PRO A 366 19.87 0.56 0.47
C PRO A 366 21.08 -0.38 0.40
N LEU A 367 20.92 -1.60 -0.12
CA LEU A 367 22.06 -2.52 -0.25
C LEU A 367 23.17 -1.96 -1.12
N ALA A 368 22.87 -1.18 -2.17
CA ALA A 368 23.90 -0.50 -2.95
C ALA A 368 24.76 0.47 -2.10
N TYR A 369 24.15 1.14 -1.12
CA TYR A 369 24.86 2.00 -0.18
C TYR A 369 25.72 1.16 0.78
N LEU A 370 25.16 0.10 1.38
CA LEU A 370 25.89 -0.81 2.28
C LEU A 370 27.06 -1.49 1.55
N ALA A 371 26.84 -1.97 0.33
CA ALA A 371 27.84 -2.61 -0.51
C ALA A 371 29.01 -1.68 -0.81
N LYS A 372 28.72 -0.42 -1.18
CA LYS A 372 29.77 0.57 -1.47
C LYS A 372 30.50 1.03 -0.20
N GLU A 373 29.75 1.40 0.84
CA GLU A 373 30.30 2.11 1.98
C GLU A 373 30.82 1.18 3.08
N LEU A 374 30.20 0.02 3.31
CA LEU A 374 30.61 -0.93 4.35
C LEU A 374 31.42 -2.10 3.78
N LEU A 375 30.94 -2.70 2.69
CA LEU A 375 31.53 -3.92 2.14
C LEU A 375 32.68 -3.65 1.16
N LYS A 376 32.81 -2.38 0.72
CA LYS A 376 33.75 -1.93 -0.32
C LYS A 376 33.66 -2.74 -1.61
N ASP A 377 32.46 -3.23 -1.92
CA ASP A 377 32.20 -4.08 -3.06
C ASP A 377 31.58 -3.30 -4.22
N ASN A 378 32.44 -2.92 -5.17
CA ASN A 378 32.02 -2.15 -6.33
C ASN A 378 31.08 -2.95 -7.26
N SER A 379 31.15 -4.29 -7.28
CA SER A 379 30.29 -5.11 -8.13
C SER A 379 28.85 -5.13 -7.61
N LEU A 380 28.67 -5.30 -6.30
CA LEU A 380 27.36 -5.25 -5.65
C LEU A 380 26.79 -3.84 -5.59
N SER A 381 27.63 -2.80 -5.52
CA SER A 381 27.16 -1.41 -5.57
C SER A 381 26.55 -1.02 -6.93
N LYS A 382 26.95 -1.70 -8.01
CA LYS A 382 26.46 -1.49 -9.38
C LYS A 382 25.30 -2.41 -9.73
N SER A 383 25.26 -3.60 -9.14
CA SER A 383 24.10 -4.47 -9.20
C SER A 383 22.95 -3.80 -8.45
N PRO A 384 21.84 -3.43 -9.12
CA PRO A 384 20.76 -2.69 -8.49
C PRO A 384 19.96 -3.64 -7.59
N ILE A 385 20.52 -3.97 -6.43
CA ILE A 385 19.77 -4.61 -5.36
C ILE A 385 18.96 -3.51 -4.70
N ASN A 386 17.77 -3.34 -5.24
CA ASN A 386 16.91 -2.20 -5.03
C ASN A 386 15.53 -2.75 -4.67
N SER A 387 15.39 -3.35 -3.48
CA SER A 387 14.09 -3.79 -2.97
C SER A 387 13.05 -2.66 -2.98
N ASP A 388 13.45 -1.39 -2.86
CA ASP A 388 12.48 -0.26 -2.89
C ASP A 388 12.47 0.55 -4.20
N LEU A 389 13.62 0.76 -4.85
CA LEU A 389 13.69 1.57 -6.09
C LEU A 389 13.44 0.73 -7.36
N LEU A 390 13.73 -0.57 -7.33
CA LEU A 390 13.42 -1.51 -8.42
C LEU A 390 11.98 -1.95 -8.28
N ALA A 391 11.45 -2.19 -7.08
CA ALA A 391 10.02 -2.39 -6.87
C ALA A 391 9.21 -1.17 -7.35
N GLN A 392 9.68 0.06 -7.08
CA GLN A 392 9.09 1.27 -7.67
C GLN A 392 9.19 1.31 -9.20
N ARG A 393 10.38 1.07 -9.78
CA ARG A 393 10.58 1.13 -11.24
C ARG A 393 9.96 -0.05 -12.01
N LEU A 394 9.74 -1.17 -11.32
CA LEU A 394 9.13 -2.38 -11.86
C LEU A 394 7.62 -2.30 -11.76
N PHE A 395 7.06 -1.76 -10.67
CA PHE A 395 5.64 -1.40 -10.60
C PHE A 395 5.23 -0.39 -11.70
N LEU A 396 6.10 0.59 -12.01
CA LEU A 396 5.94 1.49 -13.15
C LEU A 396 6.09 0.79 -14.52
N LYS A 397 6.65 -0.43 -14.56
CA LYS A 397 6.79 -1.28 -15.76
C LYS A 397 5.61 -2.25 -15.92
N ILE A 398 5.06 -2.78 -14.81
CA ILE A 398 3.77 -3.52 -14.76
C ILE A 398 2.66 -2.63 -15.33
N GLU A 399 2.66 -1.36 -14.93
CA GLU A 399 1.74 -0.33 -15.44
C GLU A 399 1.84 -0.11 -16.96
N LYS A 400 3.04 -0.27 -17.55
CA LYS A 400 3.29 -0.06 -18.99
C LYS A 400 2.83 -1.21 -19.88
N ASP A 401 2.75 -2.43 -19.35
CA ASP A 401 2.49 -3.64 -20.13
C ASP A 401 1.02 -4.15 -20.02
N LEU A 402 0.25 -3.70 -19.02
CA LEU A 402 -1.09 -4.23 -18.72
C LEU A 402 -2.30 -3.32 -19.04
N PHE A 403 -2.13 -2.02 -19.27
CA PHE A 403 -3.27 -1.10 -19.39
C PHE A 403 -3.21 -0.23 -20.65
N SER A 404 -4.21 -0.41 -21.52
CA SER A 404 -4.23 -0.10 -22.94
C SER A 404 -5.18 1.05 -23.29
N ASP A 405 -4.99 2.24 -22.70
CA ASP A 405 -5.59 3.48 -23.22
C ASP A 405 -4.57 4.64 -23.26
N ILE A 406 -4.46 5.28 -24.42
CA ILE A 406 -3.38 6.22 -24.77
C ILE A 406 -3.73 7.64 -24.30
N SER A 407 -2.98 8.19 -23.33
CA SER A 407 -2.95 9.63 -23.07
C SER A 407 -1.73 10.30 -23.75
N PRO A 408 -1.75 11.63 -24.00
CA PRO A 408 -0.65 12.36 -24.65
C PRO A 408 0.68 12.30 -23.90
N GLU A 409 0.66 12.07 -22.58
CA GLU A 409 1.86 11.84 -21.78
C GLU A 409 2.57 10.52 -22.14
N THR A 410 1.83 9.52 -22.65
CA THR A 410 2.35 8.20 -23.06
C THR A 410 3.29 8.30 -24.27
N ALA A 411 3.01 9.19 -25.23
CA ALA A 411 3.80 9.33 -26.47
C ALA A 411 5.16 10.03 -26.24
N GLN A 412 5.21 11.04 -25.36
CA GLN A 412 6.46 11.72 -25.00
C GLN A 412 7.39 10.81 -24.18
N LEU A 413 6.81 9.91 -23.39
CA LEU A 413 7.54 8.93 -22.60
C LEU A 413 8.11 7.79 -23.46
N GLN A 414 7.43 7.40 -24.54
CA GLN A 414 7.89 6.37 -25.47
C GLN A 414 9.14 6.79 -26.25
N ALA A 415 9.19 8.02 -26.74
CA ALA A 415 10.36 8.58 -27.44
C ALA A 415 11.63 8.61 -26.55
N TYR A 416 11.47 8.87 -25.25
CA TYR A 416 12.57 8.86 -24.27
C TYR A 416 13.11 7.45 -23.96
N LEU A 417 12.25 6.42 -24.04
CA LEU A 417 12.61 5.03 -23.69
C LEU A 417 13.36 4.31 -24.81
N GLU A 418 13.03 4.61 -26.07
CA GLU A 418 13.75 4.10 -27.24
C GLU A 418 15.19 4.65 -27.31
N GLU A 419 15.40 5.90 -26.88
CA GLU A 419 16.71 6.55 -26.88
C GLU A 419 17.66 6.06 -25.77
N LYS A 420 17.15 5.58 -24.62
CA LYS A 420 17.97 5.32 -23.41
C LYS A 420 18.07 3.87 -22.93
N VAL A 421 17.14 2.98 -23.29
CA VAL A 421 17.02 1.66 -22.61
C VAL A 421 16.99 0.46 -23.57
N GLY A 422 16.88 0.65 -24.90
CA GLY A 422 17.03 -0.44 -25.88
C GLY A 422 16.10 -1.65 -25.63
N ILE A 423 14.78 -1.43 -25.57
CA ILE A 423 13.79 -2.49 -25.38
C ILE A 423 13.20 -2.87 -26.75
N ILE A 424 13.29 -4.14 -27.13
CA ILE A 424 12.51 -4.73 -28.23
C ILE A 424 11.42 -5.62 -27.62
N LYS A 425 10.17 -5.45 -28.07
CA LYS A 425 9.06 -6.37 -27.83
C LYS A 425 9.23 -7.59 -28.74
N ASN A 426 9.36 -8.79 -28.19
CA ASN A 426 9.04 -10.02 -28.92
C ASN A 426 7.89 -10.72 -28.19
N PHE A 427 6.67 -10.29 -28.48
CA PHE A 427 5.50 -11.15 -28.39
C PHE A 427 5.27 -11.70 -29.79
N THR A 428 5.66 -12.95 -30.04
CA THR A 428 5.08 -13.71 -31.14
C THR A 428 3.75 -14.23 -30.65
N MET A 429 2.65 -13.67 -31.17
CA MET A 429 1.33 -14.29 -31.06
C MET A 429 1.37 -15.63 -31.78
N LEU A 430 1.04 -16.69 -31.05
CA LEU A 430 0.30 -17.85 -31.56
C LEU A 430 -0.84 -18.13 -30.59
#